data_AF-A0A1V4MBJ5-F1
#
_entry.id   AF-A0A1V4MBJ5-F1
#
_cell.length_a   1.000
_cell.length_b   1.000
_cell.length_c   1.000
_cell.angle_alpha   90.00
_cell.angle_beta   90.00
_cell.angle_gamma   90.00
#
_symmetry.space_group_name_H-M   'P 1'
#
loop_
_entity.id
_entity.type
_entity.pdbx_description
1 polymer ?
#
loop_
_entity_poly.entity_id
_entity_poly.type
_entity_poly.pdbx_seq_one_letter_code
_entity_poly.pdbx_strand_id
1 'polypeptide(L)' 'MTKTDNINGAAPVPSSWQGFHILAKPIGPLCNLNCGYCFYKEKKDLFAENEPHRMSERVLEAFVEKFSKVE' A
#
# COMPACT_ATOMS: atom_id res chain seq x y z
N MET A 1 28.37 -21.55 8.28
CA MET A 1 28.47 -21.18 9.70
C MET A 1 27.09 -20.90 10.25
N THR A 2 26.45 -21.88 10.88
CA THR A 2 25.25 -21.67 11.69
C THR A 2 25.70 -21.11 13.04
N LYS A 3 25.44 -19.83 13.31
CA LYS A 3 25.54 -19.33 14.68
C LYS A 3 24.16 -19.47 15.32
N THR A 4 24.01 -20.56 16.05
CA THR A 4 22.94 -20.83 17.01
C THR A 4 23.10 -19.89 18.19
N ASP A 5 22.29 -18.85 18.26
CA ASP A 5 22.06 -18.14 19.52
C ASP A 5 20.74 -18.68 20.11
N ASN A 6 20.94 -19.65 21.00
CA ASN A 6 19.98 -20.17 21.95
C ASN A 6 19.70 -19.08 23.00
N ILE A 7 18.50 -18.52 22.99
CA ILE A 7 17.93 -17.82 24.14
C ILE A 7 16.55 -18.41 24.47
N ASN A 8 16.54 -19.25 25.51
CA ASN A 8 15.42 -19.46 26.44
C ASN A 8 14.06 -19.90 25.86
N GLY A 9 13.81 -21.22 25.86
CA GLY A 9 12.64 -21.84 26.53
C GLY A 9 11.20 -21.36 26.23
N ALA A 10 10.95 -20.49 25.26
CA ALA A 10 9.61 -20.11 24.86
C ALA A 10 9.18 -20.97 23.67
N ALA A 11 8.03 -21.64 23.78
CA ALA A 11 7.41 -22.33 22.67
C ALA A 11 7.32 -21.40 21.44
N PRO A 12 7.43 -21.92 20.19
CA PRO A 12 7.21 -21.10 19.00
C PRO A 12 5.80 -20.51 19.08
N VAL A 13 5.71 -19.20 19.35
CA VAL A 13 4.43 -18.49 19.30
C VAL A 13 3.98 -18.61 17.85
N PRO A 14 2.83 -19.25 17.55
CA PRO A 14 2.32 -19.25 16.19
C PRO A 14 1.87 -17.81 15.91
N SER A 15 2.78 -16.98 15.42
CA SER A 15 2.46 -15.65 14.92
C SER A 15 1.79 -15.80 13.56
N SER A 16 0.60 -16.38 13.52
CA SER A 16 -0.12 -16.62 12.26
C SER A 16 -1.12 -15.52 11.89
N TRP A 17 -1.00 -14.34 12.50
CA TRP A 17 -1.63 -13.13 11.99
C TRP A 17 -0.55 -12.10 11.64
N GLN A 18 0.14 -12.34 10.52
CA GLN A 18 0.86 -11.27 9.83
C GLN A 18 -0.18 -10.27 9.34
N GLY A 19 -0.24 -9.10 9.98
CA GLY A 19 -1.00 -7.96 9.45
C GLY A 19 -0.52 -7.62 8.03
N PHE A 20 -1.44 -7.17 7.18
CA PHE A 20 -1.13 -6.73 5.82
C PHE A 20 -1.16 -5.20 5.74
N HIS A 21 -0.31 -4.63 4.88
CA HIS A 21 -0.26 -3.19 4.62
C HIS A 21 -0.78 -2.90 3.22
N ILE A 22 -1.69 -1.92 3.11
CA ILE A 22 -2.25 -1.46 1.83
C ILE A 22 -2.00 0.04 1.71
N LEU A 23 -1.65 0.47 0.49
CA LEU A 23 -1.46 1.89 0.15
C LEU A 23 -2.45 2.28 -0.96
N ALA A 24 -3.32 3.25 -0.68
CA ALA A 24 -4.21 3.84 -1.67
C ALA A 24 -3.55 5.05 -2.35
N LYS A 25 -3.85 5.25 -3.64
CA LYS A 25 -3.50 6.47 -4.41
C LYS A 25 -4.76 7.05 -5.04
N PRO A 26 -5.53 7.86 -4.31
CA PRO A 26 -6.87 8.27 -4.75
C PRO A 26 -6.88 9.23 -5.94
N ILE A 27 -5.72 9.77 -6.35
CA ILE A 27 -5.57 10.61 -7.57
C ILE A 27 -4.54 10.03 -8.55
N GLY A 28 -4.23 8.74 -8.45
CA GLY A 28 -3.26 8.08 -9.31
C GLY A 28 -1.87 8.74 -9.26
N PRO A 29 -1.20 8.94 -10.42
CA PRO A 29 0.11 9.61 -10.50
C PRO A 29 0.01 11.14 -10.57
N LEU A 30 -1.19 11.73 -10.45
CA LEU A 30 -1.35 13.18 -10.56
C LEU A 30 -0.75 13.90 -9.35
N CYS A 31 -0.07 15.01 -9.63
CA CYS A 31 0.47 15.94 -8.64
C CYS A 31 0.55 17.33 -9.27
N ASN A 32 0.38 18.38 -8.46
CA ASN A 32 0.51 19.79 -8.87
C ASN A 32 1.96 20.31 -8.81
N LEU A 33 2.91 19.46 -8.42
CA LEU A 33 4.34 19.79 -8.33
C LEU A 33 5.14 19.06 -9.42
N ASN A 34 6.33 19.59 -9.72
CA ASN A 34 7.24 19.05 -10.73
C ASN A 34 8.62 18.70 -10.13
N CYS A 35 8.63 17.89 -9.06
CA CYS A 35 9.86 17.55 -8.36
C CYS A 35 10.83 16.72 -9.23
N GLY A 36 12.12 17.07 -9.25
CA GLY A 36 13.15 16.36 -10.02
C GLY A 36 13.45 14.95 -9.50
N TYR A 37 13.07 14.63 -8.26
CA TYR A 37 13.29 13.33 -7.61
C TYR A 37 12.04 12.44 -7.56
N CYS A 38 10.91 12.89 -8.11
CA CYS A 38 9.65 12.17 -7.94
C CYS A 38 9.52 11.01 -8.94
N PHE A 39 9.60 9.78 -8.43
CA PHE A 39 9.38 8.55 -9.20
C PHE A 39 8.03 8.48 -9.93
N TYR A 40 6.98 9.15 -9.43
CA TYR A 40 5.63 9.10 -10.00
C TYR A 40 5.40 10.06 -11.16
N LYS A 41 6.32 11.00 -11.38
CA LYS A 41 6.15 12.10 -12.35
C LYS A 41 5.81 11.62 -13.76
N GLU A 42 6.51 10.60 -14.24
CA GLU A 42 6.39 10.06 -15.61
C GLU A 42 5.33 8.95 -15.71
N LYS A 43 4.66 8.60 -14.62
CA LYS A 43 3.73 7.46 -14.60
C LYS A 43 2.33 7.81 -15.13
N LYS A 44 2.09 9.06 -15.48
CA LYS A 44 0.85 9.51 -16.16
C LYS A 44 0.70 8.82 -17.52
N ASP A 45 1.80 8.60 -18.22
CA ASP A 45 1.85 8.05 -19.57
C ASP A 45 1.50 6.54 -19.62
N LEU A 46 1.33 5.90 -18.45
CA LEU A 46 0.90 4.50 -18.35
C LEU A 46 -0.63 4.31 -18.43
N PHE A 47 -1.40 5.40 -18.44
CA PHE A 47 -2.86 5.39 -18.46
C PHE A 47 -3.39 5.86 -19.82
N ALA A 48 -4.61 5.46 -20.17
CA ALA A 48 -5.21 5.89 -21.44
C ALA A 48 -5.47 7.41 -21.43
N GLU A 49 -5.44 8.01 -22.61
CA GLU A 49 -5.83 9.42 -22.76
C GLU A 49 -7.26 9.63 -22.24
N ASN A 50 -7.43 10.65 -21.38
CA ASN A 50 -8.68 11.01 -20.70
C ASN A 50 -9.21 10.00 -19.67
N GLU A 51 -8.40 9.03 -19.23
CA GLU A 51 -8.80 8.15 -18.13
C GLU A 51 -8.86 8.93 -16.79
N PRO A 52 -9.96 8.82 -16.03
CA PRO A 52 -10.07 9.50 -14.75
C PRO A 52 -9.10 8.87 -13.72
N HIS A 53 -8.04 9.59 -13.37
CA HIS A 53 -7.11 9.16 -12.32
C HIS A 53 -7.69 9.24 -10.90
N ARG A 54 -8.81 9.97 -10.72
CA ARG A 54 -9.46 10.13 -9.43
C ARG A 54 -10.29 8.89 -9.11
N MET A 55 -10.03 8.32 -7.95
CA MET A 55 -10.85 7.26 -7.37
C MET A 55 -12.30 7.74 -7.22
N SER A 56 -13.25 6.97 -7.74
CA SER A 56 -14.69 7.25 -7.58
C SER A 56 -15.14 7.03 -6.13
N GLU A 57 -16.21 7.71 -5.72
CA GLU A 57 -16.79 7.57 -4.37
C GLU A 57 -17.11 6.11 -4.03
N ARG A 58 -17.74 5.40 -4.97
CA ARG A 58 -18.05 3.98 -4.84
C ARG A 58 -16.83 3.12 -4.52
N VAL A 59 -15.67 3.43 -5.11
CA VAL A 59 -14.42 2.70 -4.85
C VAL A 59 -13.82 3.08 -3.51
N LEU A 60 -13.92 4.36 -3.13
CA LEU A 60 -13.48 4.84 -1.82
C LEU A 60 -14.26 4.17 -0.67
N GLU A 61 -15.59 4.13 -0.78
CA GLU A 61 -16.46 3.42 0.17
C GLU A 61 -16.05 1.95 0.30
N ALA A 62 -15.95 1.25 -0.83
CA ALA A 62 -15.54 -0.16 -0.84
C ALA A 62 -14.13 -0.38 -0.28
N PHE A 63 -13.21 0.56 -0.45
CA PHE A 63 -11.85 0.49 0.11
C PHE A 63 -11.89 0.60 1.64
N VAL A 64 -12.57 1.60 2.17
CA VAL A 64 -12.67 1.85 3.63
C VAL A 64 -13.37 0.69 4.31
N GLU A 65 -14.46 0.20 3.75
CA GLU A 65 -15.21 -0.93 4.30
C GLU A 65 -14.37 -2.21 4.43
N LYS A 66 -13.50 -2.47 3.47
CA LYS A 66 -12.75 -3.74 3.40
C LYS A 66 -11.42 -3.71 4.14
N PHE A 67 -10.76 -2.55 4.23
CA PHE A 67 -9.35 -2.49 4.59
C PHE A 67 -9.01 -1.52 5.72
N SER A 68 -9.95 -0.66 6.14
CA SER A 68 -9.69 0.34 7.18
C SER A 68 -10.51 0.14 8.45
N LYS A 69 -11.52 -0.73 8.40
CA LYS A 69 -12.27 -1.13 9.60
C LYS A 69 -11.41 -2.14 10.37
N VAL A 70 -11.00 -1.76 11.57
CA VAL A 70 -10.42 -2.67 12.58
C VAL A 70 -11.55 -2.97 13.56
N GLU A 71 -12.00 -4.23 13.61
CA GLU A 71 -12.94 -4.72 14.62
C GLU A 71 -12.23 -5.06 15.92
#